data_AF-A0A496TGI8-F1
#
_entry.id   AF-A0A496TGI8-F1
#
_cell.length_a   1.000
_cell.length_b   1.000
_cell.length_c   1.000
_cell.angle_alpha   90.00
_cell.angle_beta   90.00
_cell.angle_gamma   90.00
#
_symmetry.space_group_name_H-M   'P 1'
#
loop_
_entity.id
_entity.type
_entity.pdbx_description
1 polymer ?
#
loop_
_entity_poly.entity_id
_entity_poly.type
_entity_poly.pdbx_seq_one_letter_code
_entity_poly.pdbx_strand_id
1 'polypeptide(L)'
;MQKKCKKCGKLFVPKQPHFEICPDCYSKRREKNILNSSELLSNYYDSKGEFLKEVFIGLPERLANIFANDKLNVKQLRDFHRKISKARNKALLKGIDTARSLLYQCYRDIDYQLKRRVIPKSFAHFMKHHLSLAEKDEKSLEGFYQHFDSIVCYFPLKK
;
A
#
# COMPACT_ATOMS: atom_id res chain seq x y z
N MET A 1 36.76 3.18 -16.27
CA MET A 1 36.95 4.14 -15.17
C MET A 1 36.08 3.72 -13.98
N GLN A 2 36.66 3.41 -12.82
CA GLN A 2 35.90 3.09 -11.61
C GLN A 2 35.47 4.38 -10.90
N LYS A 3 34.27 4.39 -10.31
CA LYS A 3 33.73 5.51 -9.52
C LYS A 3 33.40 5.04 -8.10
N LYS A 4 33.47 5.97 -7.14
CA LYS A 4 33.02 5.75 -5.76
C LYS A 4 31.52 6.03 -5.66
N CYS A 5 30.76 5.07 -5.13
CA CYS A 5 29.32 5.23 -4.88
C CYS A 5 29.08 6.32 -3.83
N LYS A 6 28.26 7.33 -4.15
CA LYS A 6 27.91 8.41 -3.20
C LYS A 6 27.19 7.91 -1.93
N LYS A 7 26.54 6.74 -1.98
CA LYS A 7 25.71 6.21 -0.89
C LYS A 7 26.46 5.28 0.08
N CYS A 8 27.26 4.35 -0.44
CA CYS A 8 27.93 3.33 0.38
C CYS A 8 29.46 3.39 0.31
N GLY A 9 30.03 4.31 -0.47
CA GLY A 9 31.48 4.45 -0.60
C GLY A 9 32.20 3.33 -1.37
N LYS A 10 31.50 2.28 -1.81
CA LYS A 10 32.11 1.20 -2.62
C LYS A 10 32.50 1.69 -4.01
N LEU A 11 33.63 1.19 -4.51
CA LEU A 11 34.03 1.38 -5.91
C LEU A 11 33.17 0.50 -6.82
N PHE A 12 32.74 1.05 -7.95
CA PHE A 12 31.99 0.31 -8.97
C PHE A 12 32.31 0.85 -10.36
N VAL A 13 32.05 0.02 -11.39
CA VAL A 13 32.16 0.45 -12.79
C VAL A 13 30.78 0.92 -13.25
N PRO A 14 30.58 2.22 -13.51
CA PRO A 14 29.29 2.73 -13.96
C PRO A 14 29.04 2.31 -15.42
N LYS A 15 27.83 1.82 -15.71
CA LYS A 15 27.41 1.49 -17.09
C LYS A 15 27.29 2.71 -18.00
N GLN A 16 27.06 3.89 -17.41
CA GLN A 16 26.95 5.18 -18.10
C GLN A 16 27.59 6.27 -17.22
N PRO A 17 28.15 7.33 -17.81
CA PRO A 17 28.93 8.33 -17.06
C PRO A 17 28.17 9.04 -15.94
N HIS A 18 26.86 9.20 -16.05
CA HIS A 18 26.04 9.93 -15.08
C HIS A 18 25.64 9.10 -13.84
N PHE A 19 25.92 7.79 -13.80
CA PHE A 19 25.57 6.99 -12.62
C PHE A 19 26.49 7.30 -11.43
N GLU A 20 25.87 7.76 -10.34
CA GLU A 20 26.55 8.19 -9.11
C GLU A 20 26.51 7.16 -7.96
N ILE A 21 25.70 6.12 -8.11
CA ILE A 21 25.50 5.08 -7.10
C ILE A 21 25.71 3.69 -7.71
N CYS A 22 26.25 2.76 -6.92
CA CYS A 22 26.54 1.41 -7.38
C CYS A 22 25.26 0.60 -7.66
N PRO A 23 25.34 -0.47 -8.47
CA PRO A 23 24.21 -1.36 -8.75
C PRO A 23 23.52 -1.86 -7.48
N ASP A 24 24.25 -2.28 -6.45
CA ASP A 24 23.67 -2.76 -5.18
C ASP A 24 22.83 -1.68 -4.49
N CYS A 25 23.34 -0.44 -4.43
CA CYS A 25 22.64 0.67 -3.81
C CYS A 25 21.42 1.12 -4.64
N TYR A 26 21.53 1.01 -5.96
CA TYR A 26 20.43 1.27 -6.88
C TYR A 26 19.33 0.20 -6.75
N SER A 27 19.70 -1.08 -6.72
CA SER A 27 18.78 -2.21 -6.53
C SER A 27 18.10 -2.16 -5.17
N LYS A 28 18.83 -1.90 -4.07
CA LYS A 28 18.22 -1.69 -2.74
C LYS A 28 17.27 -0.49 -2.69
N ARG A 29 17.55 0.57 -3.46
CA ARG A 29 16.63 1.72 -3.62
C ARG A 29 15.39 1.31 -4.41
N ARG A 30 15.52 0.42 -5.39
CA ARG A 30 14.43 -0.10 -6.20
C ARG A 30 13.53 -1.06 -5.42
N GLU A 31 14.11 -1.90 -4.56
CA GLU A 31 13.41 -2.81 -3.62
C GLU A 31 12.64 -2.04 -2.54
N LYS A 32 13.15 -0.88 -2.10
CA LYS A 32 12.46 0.03 -1.17
C LYS A 32 11.06 0.49 -1.62
N ASN A 33 10.68 0.29 -2.88
CA ASN A 33 9.34 0.64 -3.38
C ASN A 33 8.28 -0.45 -3.12
N ILE A 34 8.66 -1.55 -2.46
CA ILE A 34 7.77 -2.63 -2.04
C ILE A 34 7.71 -2.58 -0.51
N LEU A 35 6.50 -2.59 0.05
CA LEU A 35 6.31 -2.64 1.49
C LEU A 35 6.95 -3.90 2.09
N ASN A 36 7.57 -3.76 3.25
CA ASN A 36 8.10 -4.88 4.02
C ASN A 36 6.95 -5.68 4.64
N SER A 37 7.18 -6.94 4.97
CA SER A 37 6.17 -7.80 5.61
C SER A 37 5.63 -7.22 6.92
N SER A 38 6.45 -6.46 7.66
CA SER A 38 6.04 -5.77 8.90
C SER A 38 5.08 -4.60 8.69
N GLU A 39 4.94 -4.12 7.45
CA GLU A 39 4.02 -3.04 7.08
C GLU A 39 2.67 -3.59 6.57
N LEU A 40 2.53 -4.91 6.49
CA LEU A 40 1.34 -5.60 6.02
C LEU A 40 0.75 -6.45 7.15
N LEU A 41 -0.41 -6.05 7.66
CA LEU A 41 -1.15 -6.85 8.63
C LEU A 41 -1.60 -8.17 8.01
N SER A 42 -1.36 -9.29 8.69
CA SER A 42 -1.85 -10.61 8.28
C SER A 42 -3.32 -10.86 8.68
N ASN A 43 -3.78 -10.15 9.72
CA ASN A 43 -5.15 -10.11 10.21
C ASN A 43 -5.40 -8.74 10.89
N TYR A 44 -6.66 -8.43 11.20
CA TYR A 44 -7.04 -7.16 11.83
C TYR A 44 -7.50 -7.31 13.29
N TYR A 45 -7.58 -8.55 13.79
CA TYR A 45 -8.22 -8.87 15.05
C TYR A 45 -7.33 -9.75 15.91
N ASP A 46 -7.33 -9.48 17.21
CA ASP A 46 -6.64 -10.32 18.19
C ASP A 46 -7.36 -11.67 18.42
N SER A 47 -6.83 -12.47 19.33
CA SER A 47 -7.40 -13.77 19.69
C SER A 47 -8.77 -13.69 20.37
N LYS A 48 -9.17 -12.51 20.86
CA LYS A 48 -10.49 -12.24 21.46
C LYS A 48 -11.47 -11.73 20.41
N GLY A 49 -11.00 -11.46 19.19
CA GLY A 49 -11.82 -10.94 18.10
C GLY A 49 -11.98 -9.43 18.10
N GLU A 50 -11.21 -8.72 18.93
CA GLU A 50 -11.14 -7.25 19.02
C GLU A 50 -10.11 -6.70 18.02
N PHE A 51 -10.23 -5.44 17.63
CA PHE A 51 -9.28 -4.84 16.69
C PHE A 51 -7.87 -4.73 17.27
N LEU A 52 -6.87 -5.04 16.44
CA LEU A 52 -5.48 -4.72 16.75
C LEU A 52 -5.28 -3.20 16.81
N LYS A 53 -4.44 -2.73 17.74
CA LYS A 53 -4.10 -1.30 17.85
C LYS A 53 -3.50 -0.75 16.55
N GLU A 54 -2.75 -1.58 15.85
CA GLU A 54 -2.09 -1.32 14.57
C GLU A 54 -3.09 -1.05 13.44
N VAL A 55 -4.37 -1.38 13.60
CA VAL A 55 -5.43 -0.98 12.66
C VAL A 55 -5.61 0.54 12.69
N PHE A 56 -5.45 1.16 13.86
CA PHE A 56 -5.81 2.57 14.08
C PHE A 56 -4.63 3.50 14.26
N ILE A 57 -3.55 3.05 14.90
CA ILE A 57 -2.47 3.94 15.35
C ILE A 57 -1.10 3.36 14.98
N GLY A 58 -0.16 4.25 14.63
CA GLY A 58 1.24 3.93 14.39
C GLY A 58 1.51 3.31 13.02
N LEU A 59 0.91 2.17 12.70
CA LEU A 59 1.05 1.56 11.37
C LEU A 59 0.36 2.40 10.27
N PRO A 60 -0.88 2.88 10.45
CA PRO A 60 -1.56 3.68 9.42
C PRO A 60 -0.80 4.97 9.10
N GLU A 61 -0.26 5.62 10.13
CA GLU A 61 0.56 6.83 9.99
C GLU A 61 1.85 6.57 9.20
N ARG A 62 2.55 5.47 9.48
CA ARG A 62 3.75 5.09 8.70
C ARG A 62 3.39 4.82 7.24
N LEU A 63 2.33 4.06 6.99
CA LEU A 63 1.85 3.77 5.63
C LEU A 63 1.44 5.03 4.87
N ALA A 64 0.71 5.94 5.53
CA ALA A 64 0.34 7.24 4.99
C ALA A 64 1.58 8.04 4.53
N ASN A 65 2.61 8.10 5.38
CA ASN A 65 3.87 8.76 5.04
C ASN A 65 4.63 8.06 3.89
N ILE A 66 4.67 6.73 3.87
CA ILE A 66 5.28 5.96 2.77
C ILE A 66 4.58 6.29 1.45
N PHE A 67 3.25 6.20 1.42
CA PHE A 67 2.46 6.47 0.21
C PHE A 67 2.59 7.92 -0.25
N ALA A 68 2.62 8.88 0.66
CA ALA A 68 2.86 10.27 0.34
C ALA A 68 4.26 10.49 -0.26
N ASN A 69 5.29 9.90 0.33
CA ASN A 69 6.67 9.95 -0.18
C ASN A 69 6.80 9.30 -1.57
N ASP A 70 6.04 8.23 -1.80
CA ASP A 70 5.94 7.56 -3.09
C ASP A 70 5.01 8.27 -4.09
N LYS A 71 4.57 9.49 -3.76
CA LYS A 71 3.78 10.39 -4.61
C LYS A 71 2.38 9.89 -4.94
N LEU A 72 1.76 9.10 -4.05
CA LEU A 72 0.33 8.81 -4.16
C LEU A 72 -0.50 10.10 -4.04
N ASN A 73 -1.46 10.29 -4.94
CA ASN A 73 -2.34 11.45 -4.90
C ASN A 73 -3.49 11.22 -3.90
N VAL A 74 -3.81 12.22 -3.08
CA VAL A 74 -4.96 12.23 -2.16
C VAL A 74 -6.27 11.85 -2.87
N LYS A 75 -6.48 12.32 -4.10
CA LYS A 75 -7.67 11.95 -4.89
C LYS A 75 -7.71 10.44 -5.15
N GLN A 76 -6.59 9.83 -5.53
CA GLN A 76 -6.52 8.39 -5.80
C GLN A 76 -6.78 7.59 -4.53
N LEU A 77 -6.17 8.01 -3.41
CA LEU A 77 -6.38 7.42 -2.10
C LEU A 77 -7.87 7.44 -1.73
N ARG A 78 -8.52 8.60 -1.83
CA ARG A 78 -9.97 8.77 -1.58
C ARG A 78 -10.84 7.96 -2.53
N ASP A 79 -10.47 7.88 -3.81
CA ASP A 79 -11.21 7.12 -4.81
C ASP A 79 -11.20 5.61 -4.49
N PHE A 80 -10.06 5.06 -4.08
CA PHE A 80 -9.99 3.67 -3.60
C PHE A 80 -10.72 3.49 -2.27
N HIS A 81 -10.56 4.41 -1.32
CA HIS A 81 -11.26 4.36 -0.04
C HIS A 81 -12.78 4.29 -0.23
N ARG A 82 -13.35 5.14 -1.10
CA ARG A 82 -14.78 5.13 -1.43
C ARG A 82 -15.24 3.79 -2.02
N LYS A 83 -14.40 3.13 -2.83
CA LYS A 83 -14.73 1.80 -3.38
C LYS A 83 -14.76 0.73 -2.29
N ILE A 84 -13.79 0.73 -1.38
CA ILE A 84 -13.77 -0.19 -0.24
C ILE A 84 -14.97 0.07 0.69
N SER A 85 -15.26 1.33 1.00
CA SER A 85 -16.47 1.72 1.75
C SER A 85 -17.76 1.21 1.10
N LYS A 86 -17.88 1.34 -0.23
CA LYS A 86 -19.04 0.82 -0.98
C LYS A 86 -19.13 -0.70 -0.92
N ALA A 87 -17.99 -1.41 -1.04
CA ALA A 87 -17.94 -2.86 -0.93
C ALA A 87 -18.34 -3.32 0.48
N ARG A 88 -17.79 -2.68 1.52
CA ARG A 88 -18.13 -2.91 2.93
C ARG A 88 -19.63 -2.71 3.19
N ASN A 89 -20.19 -1.58 2.78
CA ASN A 89 -21.62 -1.32 2.97
C ASN A 89 -22.50 -2.36 2.25
N LYS A 90 -22.07 -2.84 1.08
CA LYS A 90 -22.79 -3.89 0.36
C LYS A 90 -22.70 -5.24 1.09
N ALA A 91 -21.53 -5.59 1.61
CA ALA A 91 -21.32 -6.82 2.38
C ALA A 91 -22.12 -6.82 3.68
N LEU A 92 -22.16 -5.70 4.41
CA LEU A 92 -22.95 -5.57 5.64
C LEU A 92 -24.45 -5.79 5.42
N LEU A 93 -24.96 -5.45 4.23
CA LEU A 93 -26.38 -5.57 3.90
C LEU A 93 -26.75 -6.92 3.28
N LYS A 94 -25.85 -7.52 2.49
CA LYS A 94 -26.20 -8.65 1.60
C LYS A 94 -25.16 -9.79 1.61
N GLY A 95 -24.18 -9.73 2.50
CA GLY A 95 -23.10 -10.71 2.60
C GLY A 95 -21.95 -10.46 1.61
N ILE A 96 -20.80 -11.06 1.93
CA ILE A 96 -19.51 -10.86 1.27
C ILE A 96 -19.55 -11.16 -0.23
N ASP A 97 -20.32 -12.17 -0.66
CA ASP A 97 -20.43 -12.59 -2.06
C ASP A 97 -20.85 -11.44 -2.98
N THR A 98 -21.80 -10.63 -2.51
CA THR A 98 -22.30 -9.52 -3.31
C THR A 98 -21.26 -8.39 -3.44
N ALA A 99 -20.33 -8.28 -2.48
CA ALA A 99 -19.26 -7.30 -2.46
C ALA A 99 -18.03 -7.73 -3.27
N ARG A 100 -17.79 -9.04 -3.48
CA ARG A 100 -16.65 -9.57 -4.27
C ARG A 100 -16.52 -8.94 -5.65
N SER A 101 -17.63 -8.74 -6.35
CA SER A 101 -17.64 -8.04 -7.64
C SER A 101 -17.03 -6.63 -7.60
N LEU A 102 -17.15 -5.90 -6.49
CA LEU A 102 -16.53 -4.59 -6.29
C LEU A 102 -15.04 -4.71 -5.93
N LEU A 103 -14.67 -5.73 -5.14
CA LEU A 103 -13.28 -6.02 -4.80
C LEU A 103 -12.46 -6.42 -6.05
N TYR A 104 -13.03 -7.24 -6.93
CA TYR A 104 -12.42 -7.59 -8.22
C TYR A 104 -12.25 -6.37 -9.15
N GLN A 105 -13.19 -5.43 -9.13
CA GLN A 105 -13.02 -4.16 -9.83
C GLN A 105 -11.87 -3.35 -9.25
N CYS A 106 -11.68 -3.36 -7.92
CA CYS A 106 -10.51 -2.72 -7.29
C CYS A 106 -9.20 -3.35 -7.78
N TYR A 107 -9.09 -4.69 -7.86
CA TYR A 107 -7.91 -5.36 -8.42
C TYR A 107 -7.59 -4.90 -9.83
N ARG A 108 -8.58 -4.93 -10.72
CA ARG A 108 -8.44 -4.47 -12.11
C ARG A 108 -7.95 -3.02 -12.18
N ASP A 109 -8.55 -2.15 -11.36
CA ASP A 109 -8.25 -0.72 -11.38
C ASP A 109 -6.85 -0.43 -10.80
N ILE A 110 -6.41 -1.21 -9.80
CA ILE A 110 -5.03 -1.17 -9.27
C ILE A 110 -4.06 -1.52 -10.41
N ASP A 111 -4.29 -2.62 -11.12
CA ASP A 111 -3.39 -3.06 -12.19
C ASP A 111 -3.31 -2.05 -13.34
N TYR A 112 -4.46 -1.50 -13.73
CA TYR A 112 -4.52 -0.47 -14.76
C TYR A 112 -3.77 0.81 -14.33
N GLN A 113 -4.03 1.31 -13.11
CA GLN A 113 -3.37 2.51 -12.61
C GLN A 113 -1.87 2.29 -12.36
N LEU A 114 -1.47 1.11 -11.90
CA LEU A 114 -0.07 0.76 -11.70
C LEU A 114 0.69 0.71 -13.04
N LYS A 115 0.10 0.09 -14.08
CA LYS A 115 0.68 0.07 -15.43
C LYS A 115 0.87 1.48 -15.99
N ARG A 116 -0.10 2.36 -15.75
CA ARG A 116 -0.03 3.78 -16.14
C ARG A 116 0.85 4.64 -15.24
N ARG A 117 1.47 4.05 -14.19
CA ARG A 117 2.29 4.75 -13.19
C ARG A 117 1.53 5.89 -12.48
N VAL A 118 0.21 5.71 -12.37
CA VAL A 118 -0.71 6.64 -11.72
C VAL A 118 -0.65 6.46 -10.20
N ILE A 119 -0.51 5.22 -9.73
CA ILE A 119 -0.28 4.88 -8.33
C ILE A 119 1.10 4.24 -8.14
N PRO A 120 1.73 4.40 -6.96
CA PRO A 120 3.01 3.77 -6.66
C PRO A 120 2.88 2.26 -6.40
N LYS A 121 4.01 1.56 -6.54
CA LYS A 121 4.11 0.11 -6.30
C LYS A 121 3.81 -0.28 -4.86
N SER A 122 4.23 0.52 -3.89
CA SER A 122 3.97 0.31 -2.46
C SER A 122 2.48 0.28 -2.16
N PHE A 123 1.74 1.27 -2.69
CA PHE A 123 0.28 1.33 -2.55
C PHE A 123 -0.42 0.17 -3.27
N ALA A 124 0.02 -0.18 -4.48
CA ALA A 124 -0.54 -1.33 -5.18
C ALA A 124 -0.30 -2.66 -4.42
N HIS A 125 0.89 -2.83 -3.82
CA HIS A 125 1.22 -3.99 -2.99
C HIS A 125 0.32 -4.07 -1.76
N PHE A 126 0.21 -2.97 -1.01
CA PHE A 126 -0.70 -2.82 0.12
C PHE A 126 -2.14 -3.23 -0.24
N MET A 127 -2.69 -2.59 -1.27
CA MET A 127 -4.08 -2.80 -1.65
C MET A 127 -4.34 -4.25 -2.05
N LYS A 128 -3.46 -4.87 -2.84
CA LYS A 128 -3.64 -6.26 -3.27
C LYS A 128 -3.57 -7.25 -2.12
N HIS A 129 -2.67 -7.04 -1.17
CA HIS A 129 -2.56 -7.85 0.04
C HIS A 129 -3.82 -7.76 0.89
N HIS A 130 -4.29 -6.54 1.17
CA HIS A 130 -5.46 -6.38 2.04
C HIS A 130 -6.79 -6.71 1.35
N LEU A 131 -6.89 -6.59 0.02
CA LEU A 131 -8.03 -7.10 -0.73
C LEU A 131 -8.14 -8.63 -0.61
N SER A 132 -7.04 -9.38 -0.60
CA SER A 132 -7.09 -10.85 -0.51
C SER A 132 -7.52 -11.33 0.88
N LEU A 133 -7.25 -10.52 1.92
CA LEU A 133 -7.81 -10.72 3.25
C LEU A 133 -9.30 -10.37 3.26
N ALA A 134 -9.67 -9.22 2.71
CA ALA A 134 -11.03 -8.70 2.72
C ALA A 134 -12.04 -9.59 1.96
N GLU A 135 -11.60 -10.37 0.97
CA GLU A 135 -12.48 -11.26 0.20
C GLU A 135 -12.95 -12.51 0.95
N LYS A 136 -12.32 -12.81 2.09
CA LYS A 136 -12.60 -14.02 2.89
C LYS A 136 -13.97 -13.95 3.55
N ASP A 137 -14.26 -12.84 4.21
CA ASP A 137 -15.47 -12.66 5.02
C ASP A 137 -15.72 -11.17 5.32
N GLU A 138 -16.93 -10.86 5.80
CA GLU A 138 -17.37 -9.50 6.11
C GLU A 138 -16.53 -8.84 7.21
N LYS A 139 -16.08 -9.64 8.19
CA LYS A 139 -15.26 -9.16 9.31
C LYS A 139 -13.87 -8.73 8.81
N SER A 140 -13.26 -9.48 7.91
CA SER A 140 -11.98 -9.14 7.29
C SER A 140 -12.11 -7.89 6.41
N LEU A 141 -13.22 -7.73 5.70
CA LEU A 141 -13.50 -6.50 4.93
C LEU A 141 -13.72 -5.29 5.84
N GLU A 142 -14.39 -5.46 6.98
CA GLU A 142 -14.52 -4.43 8.01
C GLU A 142 -13.16 -3.99 8.53
N GLY A 143 -12.30 -4.94 8.90
CA GLY A 143 -10.95 -4.64 9.38
C GLY A 143 -10.09 -3.93 8.34
N PHE A 144 -10.20 -4.31 7.07
CA PHE A 144 -9.52 -3.58 6.00
C PHE A 144 -10.04 -2.15 5.89
N TYR A 145 -11.36 -1.95 5.92
CA TYR A 145 -11.96 -0.63 5.87
C TYR A 145 -11.45 0.27 7.00
N GLN A 146 -11.48 -0.18 8.25
CA GLN A 146 -11.00 0.59 9.41
C GLN A 146 -9.50 0.93 9.30
N HIS A 147 -8.69 -0.03 8.86
CA HIS A 147 -7.26 0.19 8.65
C HIS A 147 -7.03 1.24 7.56
N PHE A 148 -7.77 1.15 6.46
CA PHE A 148 -7.61 2.03 5.33
C PHE A 148 -8.15 3.45 5.62
N ASP A 149 -9.26 3.57 6.34
CA ASP A 149 -9.80 4.84 6.81
C ASP A 149 -8.81 5.56 7.73
N SER A 150 -8.17 4.81 8.64
CA SER A 150 -7.09 5.35 9.48
C SER A 150 -5.93 5.91 8.63
N ILE A 151 -5.51 5.20 7.58
CA ILE A 151 -4.47 5.70 6.64
C ILE A 151 -4.92 6.99 5.95
N VAL A 152 -6.19 7.08 5.55
CA VAL A 152 -6.76 8.29 4.93
C VAL A 152 -6.70 9.46 5.91
N CYS A 153 -7.02 9.25 7.18
CA CYS A 153 -6.99 10.26 8.24
C CYS A 153 -5.58 10.79 8.52
N TYR A 154 -4.56 9.92 8.53
CA TYR A 154 -3.16 10.35 8.72
C TYR A 154 -2.48 10.84 7.43
N PHE A 155 -3.16 10.79 6.27
CA PHE A 155 -2.52 11.17 5.02
C PHE A 155 -2.17 12.67 5.01
N PRO A 156 -0.91 13.03 4.78
CA PRO A 156 -0.49 14.42 4.90
C PRO A 156 -1.18 15.29 3.84
N LEU A 157 -1.75 16.40 4.28
CA LEU A 157 -2.21 17.45 3.38
C LEU A 157 -0.98 18.10 2.75
N LYS A 158 -0.98 18.25 1.42
CA LYS A 158 0.06 19.06 0.76
C LYS A 158 0.05 20.45 1.39
N LYS A 159 1.19 20.84 1.99
CA LYS A 159 1.48 22.24 2.32
C LYS A 159 1.74 23.01 1.03
#